data_AF-A0A2E9DBA9-F1
#
_entry.id   AF-A0A2E9DBA9-F1
#
_cell.length_a   1.000
_cell.length_b   1.000
_cell.length_c   1.000
_cell.angle_alpha   90.00
_cell.angle_beta   90.00
_cell.angle_gamma   90.00
#
_symmetry.space_group_name_H-M   'P 1'
#
loop_
_entity.id
_entity.type
_entity.pdbx_description
1 polymer ?
#
loop_
_entity_poly.entity_id
_entity_poly.type
_entity_poly.pdbx_seq_one_letter_code
_entity_poly.pdbx_strand_id
1 'polypeptide(L)' 'MMYKEMADVVKPPRTLHVKFPFGRPMGEPNNKAQQKVIAQDALNVLVSSDKPGTIIELPYRWRRENYEDIAKDKMYAL' A
#
# COMPACT_ATOMS: atom_id res chain seq x y z
N MET A 1 -13.45 3.74 2.14
CA MET A 1 -12.34 3.10 1.40
C MET A 1 -12.01 4.02 0.23
N MET A 2 -10.75 4.16 -0.20
CA MET A 2 -10.51 4.74 -1.52
C MET A 2 -11.09 3.76 -2.54
N TYR A 3 -12.06 4.22 -3.33
CA TYR A 3 -12.70 3.42 -4.36
C TYR A 3 -11.65 3.09 -5.43
N LYS A 4 -11.38 1.79 -5.63
CA LYS A 4 -10.43 1.31 -6.66
C LYS A 4 -10.84 1.83 -8.03
N GLU A 5 -12.15 1.89 -8.26
CA GLU A 5 -12.81 2.36 -9.45
C GLU A 5 -12.39 3.79 -9.82
N MET A 6 -12.00 4.62 -8.85
CA MET A 6 -11.46 5.94 -9.14
C MET A 6 -10.11 5.84 -9.85
N ALA A 7 -9.22 4.93 -9.44
CA ALA A 7 -7.93 4.74 -10.10
C ALA A 7 -8.10 4.29 -11.57
N ASP A 8 -9.12 3.48 -11.86
CA ASP A 8 -9.46 3.07 -13.23
C ASP A 8 -9.88 4.27 -14.11
N VAL A 9 -10.54 5.28 -13.52
CA VAL A 9 -11.00 6.49 -14.20
C VAL A 9 -9.89 7.52 -14.39
N VAL A 10 -9.17 7.88 -13.32
CA VAL A 10 -8.11 8.92 -13.40
C VAL A 10 -6.82 8.43 -14.04
N LYS A 11 -6.60 7.11 -14.11
CA LYS A 11 -5.45 6.47 -14.77
C LYS A 11 -4.10 7.08 -14.34
N PRO A 12 -3.81 7.18 -13.04
CA PRO A 12 -2.48 7.59 -12.59
C PRO A 12 -1.42 6.61 -13.12
N PRO A 13 -0.17 7.07 -13.33
CA PRO A 13 0.88 6.23 -13.93
C PRO A 13 1.10 4.88 -13.23
N ARG A 14 0.97 4.84 -11.89
CA ARG A 14 0.99 3.64 -11.05
C ARG A 14 0.11 3.89 -9.83
N THR A 15 -0.58 2.86 -9.34
CA THR A 15 -1.39 2.92 -8.12
C THR A 15 -1.06 1.74 -7.20
N LEU A 16 -0.87 2.05 -5.92
CA LEU A 16 -0.92 1.06 -4.85
C LEU A 16 -2.24 1.24 -4.10
N HIS A 17 -3.09 0.23 -4.13
CA HIS A 17 -4.39 0.24 -3.49
C HIS A 17 -4.36 -0.53 -2.15
N VAL A 18 -4.95 0.08 -1.12
CA VAL A 18 -5.08 -0.48 0.22
C VAL A 18 -6.54 -0.48 0.68
N LYS A 19 -6.93 -1.51 1.44
CA LYS A 19 -8.30 -1.66 1.97
C LYS A 19 -8.48 -0.92 3.30
N PHE A 20 -8.04 0.34 3.34
CA PHE A 20 -8.10 1.23 4.50
C PHE A 20 -9.23 2.26 4.38
N PRO A 21 -9.63 2.93 5.47
CA PRO A 21 -10.58 4.04 5.42
C PRO A 21 -10.07 5.16 4.50
N PHE A 22 -11.01 5.89 3.90
CA PHE A 22 -10.65 7.01 3.03
C PHE A 22 -9.87 8.08 3.81
N GLY A 23 -8.86 8.68 3.17
CA GLY A 23 -7.96 9.64 3.82
C GLY A 23 -6.92 9.04 4.76
N ARG A 24 -6.80 7.70 4.82
CA ARG A 24 -5.81 7.00 5.67
C ARG A 24 -4.94 6.01 4.88
N PRO A 25 -4.32 6.42 3.75
CA PRO A 25 -3.56 5.50 2.90
C PRO A 25 -2.33 4.90 3.62
N MET A 26 -1.75 5.63 4.57
CA MET A 26 -0.56 5.20 5.32
C MET A 26 -0.85 4.35 6.56
N GLY A 27 -2.12 4.00 6.82
CA GLY A 27 -2.46 3.18 7.99
C GLY A 27 -2.86 3.98 9.23
N GLU A 28 -2.65 3.37 10.39
CA GLU A 28 -3.02 3.89 11.69
C GLU A 28 -2.05 4.98 12.18
N PRO A 29 -2.57 5.98 12.92
CA PRO A 29 -1.71 6.93 13.61
C PRO A 29 -0.73 6.20 14.53
N ASN A 30 0.53 6.66 14.54
CA ASN A 30 1.62 6.13 15.37
C ASN A 30 2.01 4.67 15.13
N ASN A 31 1.43 3.98 14.14
CA ASN A 31 1.89 2.65 13.73
C ASN A 31 3.04 2.76 12.71
N LYS A 32 4.26 2.95 13.22
CA LYS A 32 5.47 3.14 12.38
C LYS A 32 5.75 1.95 11.47
N ALA A 33 5.57 0.73 11.97
CA ALA A 33 5.80 -0.48 11.19
C ALA A 33 4.86 -0.53 9.97
N GLN A 34 3.57 -0.27 10.17
CA GLN A 34 2.61 -0.18 9.09
C GLN A 34 2.99 0.88 8.06
N GLN A 35 3.29 2.09 8.52
CA GLN A 35 3.64 3.20 7.62
C GLN A 35 4.88 2.88 6.77
N LYS A 36 5.89 2.24 7.38
CA LYS A 36 7.11 1.81 6.68
C LYS A 36 6.84 0.69 5.68
N VAL A 37 6.01 -0.30 6.01
CA VAL A 37 5.61 -1.37 5.08
C VAL A 37 4.88 -0.79 3.87
N ILE A 38 3.89 0.08 4.08
CA ILE A 38 3.14 0.70 2.98
C ILE A 38 4.04 1.57 2.10
N ALA A 39 4.96 2.34 2.69
CA ALA A 39 5.93 3.13 1.92
C ALA A 39 6.85 2.25 1.08
N GLN A 40 7.38 1.17 1.66
CA GLN A 40 8.27 0.24 0.96
C GLN A 40 7.55 -0.51 -0.15
N ASP A 41 6.30 -0.95 0.07
CA ASP A 41 5.48 -1.53 -1.00
C ASP A 41 5.23 -0.55 -2.14
N ALA A 42 4.98 0.73 -1.84
CA ALA A 42 4.81 1.75 -2.87
C ALA A 42 6.08 2.00 -3.69
N LEU A 43 7.23 2.06 -3.01
CA LEU A 43 8.55 2.16 -3.68
C LEU A 43 8.86 0.92 -4.50
N ASN A 44 8.48 -0.26 -4.04
CA ASN A 44 8.66 -1.49 -4.79
C ASN A 44 7.81 -1.47 -6.07
N VAL A 45 6.55 -1.04 -6.00
CA VAL A 45 5.72 -0.86 -7.20
C VAL A 45 6.32 0.16 -8.17
N LEU A 46 6.92 1.24 -7.67
CA LEU A 46 7.60 2.24 -8.49
C LEU A 46 8.73 1.63 -9.33
N VAL A 47 9.52 0.72 -8.76
CA VAL A 47 10.67 0.11 -9.46
C VAL A 47 10.33 -1.18 -10.21
N SER A 48 9.28 -1.90 -9.81
CA SER A 48 8.93 -3.20 -10.39
C SER A 48 7.88 -3.12 -11.50
N SER A 49 7.10 -2.04 -11.60
CA SER A 49 6.02 -1.93 -12.58
C SER A 49 6.52 -1.41 -13.92
N ASP A 50 6.35 -2.23 -14.96
CA ASP A 50 6.78 -2.01 -16.34
C ASP A 50 5.73 -1.34 -17.23
N LYS A 51 4.46 -1.33 -16.80
CA LYS A 51 3.33 -0.79 -17.56
C LYS A 51 2.72 0.45 -16.89
N PRO A 52 2.46 1.54 -17.64
CA PRO A 52 1.66 2.65 -17.16
C PRO A 52 0.24 2.19 -16.81
N GLY A 53 -0.34 2.80 -15.78
CA GLY A 53 -1.69 2.48 -15.30
C GLY A 53 -1.77 1.20 -14.45
N THR A 54 -0.65 0.58 -14.09
CA THR A 54 -0.65 -0.59 -13.20
C THR A 54 -1.26 -0.25 -11.84
N ILE A 55 -2.23 -1.05 -11.42
CA ILE A 55 -2.87 -0.97 -10.10
C ILE A 55 -2.52 -2.25 -9.35
N ILE A 56 -1.78 -2.12 -8.24
CA ILE A 56 -1.45 -3.22 -7.34
C ILE A 56 -2.35 -3.14 -6.11
N GLU A 57 -3.10 -4.21 -5.85
CA GLU A 57 -3.88 -4.34 -4.63
C GLU A 57 -3.08 -5.03 -3.53
N LEU A 58 -2.90 -4.36 -2.39
CA LEU A 58 -2.30 -4.98 -1.22
C LEU A 58 -3.33 -5.85 -0.46
N PRO A 59 -2.88 -6.97 0.13
CA PRO A 59 -3.78 -7.88 0.85
C PRO A 59 -4.23 -7.34 2.21
N TYR A 60 -3.62 -6.25 2.69
CA TYR A 60 -3.78 -5.74 4.04
C TYR A 60 -5.18 -5.20 4.32
N ARG A 61 -5.75 -5.63 5.45
CA ARG A 61 -7.01 -5.12 5.98
C ARG A 61 -6.76 -4.16 7.13
N TRP A 62 -7.60 -3.12 7.23
CA TRP A 62 -7.51 -2.14 8.30
C TRP A 62 -7.58 -2.81 9.68
N ARG A 63 -6.58 -2.59 10.54
CA ARG A 63 -6.51 -3.09 11.93
C ARG A 63 -6.56 -4.62 12.08
N ARG A 64 -6.10 -5.38 11.08
CA ARG A 64 -6.14 -6.86 11.11
C ARG A 64 -4.82 -7.54 10.79
N GLU A 65 -3.75 -6.78 10.67
CA GLU A 65 -2.43 -7.28 10.28
C GLU A 65 -1.40 -7.01 11.37
N ASN A 66 -0.39 -7.87 11.47
CA ASN A 66 0.83 -7.59 12.23
C ASN A 66 1.92 -7.09 11.28
N TYR A 67 2.16 -5.78 11.27
CA TYR A 67 3.11 -5.16 10.34
C TYR A 67 4.57 -5.39 10.71
N GLU A 68 4.88 -5.76 11.95
CA GLU A 68 6.25 -6.14 12.30
C GLU A 68 6.62 -7.48 11.68
N ASP A 69 5.70 -8.45 11.75
CA ASP A 69 5.89 -9.77 11.13
C ASP A 69 5.93 -9.64 9.61
N ILE A 70 5.02 -8.87 9.01
CA ILE A 70 5.04 -8.58 7.57
C ILE A 70 6.36 -7.95 7.14
N ALA A 71 6.89 -7.00 7.90
CA ALA A 71 8.16 -6.37 7.57
C ALA A 71 9.32 -7.37 7.64
N LYS A 72 9.34 -8.26 8.65
CA LYS A 72 10.33 -9.33 8.74
C LYS A 72 10.23 -10.29 7.56
N ASP A 73 9.02 -10.75 7.22
CA ASP A 73 8.78 -11.68 6.12
C ASP A 73 9.22 -11.10 4.77
N LYS A 74 8.99 -9.80 4.58
CA LYS A 74 9.41 -9.06 3.37
C LYS A 74 10.86 -8.56 3.42
N MET A 75 11.59 -8.82 4.51
CA MET A 75 12.95 -8.32 4.75
C MET A 75 13.06 -6.79 4.64
N TYR A 76 12.01 -6.08 5.07
CA TYR A 76 11.93 -4.63 5.13
C TYR A 76 12.57 -4.09 6.40
N ALA A 77 13.25 -2.94 6.29
CA ALA A 77 13.79 -2.25 7.46
C ALA A 77 12.65 -1.55 8.23
N LEU A 78 12.56 -1.80 9.53
CA LEU A 78 11.60 -1.20 10.47
C LEU A 78 12.12 0.03 11.20
#